data_AF-A0A1Y6CFM2-F1
#
_entry.id   AF-A0A1Y6CFM2-F1
#
_cell.length_a   1.000
_cell.length_b   1.000
_cell.length_c   1.000
_cell.angle_alpha   90.00
_cell.angle_beta   90.00
_cell.angle_gamma   90.00
#
_symmetry.space_group_name_H-M   'P 1'
#
loop_
_entity.id
_entity.type
_entity.pdbx_description
1 polymer ?
#
loop_
_entity_poly.entity_id
_entity_poly.type
_entity_poly.pdbx_seq_one_letter_code
_entity_poly.pdbx_strand_id
1 'polypeptide(L)'
;MKSKLLTVAMTIPLTAPSYGQTKFDYPELLVSPSALETLEQEAREENNERWLVHAQTQVPAIINLFTGIRAMGEGAPEGEPETRATEINNSGLVAASIGGGWLGVTIGMSLFYSPYRNDYFRVRKLPGKSKREQLIRERRAEESLESAARMAKRLRYIGAVVNFGAAVSVLSATEDQQTRAQGAFALLSCALPLIFDYSWSITYQRHLDYKKKIYSPIVELQMLPEAGVLQPALSLAWRF
;
A
#
# COMPACT_ATOMS: atom_id res chain seq x y z
N MET A 1 -20.04 -54.16 -27.05
CA MET A 1 -19.28 -53.10 -26.35
C MET A 1 -20.15 -52.53 -25.24
N LYS A 2 -19.84 -52.81 -23.97
CA LYS A 2 -20.59 -52.28 -22.81
C LYS A 2 -19.75 -51.17 -22.16
N SER A 3 -20.21 -49.94 -22.30
CA SER A 3 -19.65 -48.76 -21.63
C SER A 3 -19.88 -48.87 -20.12
N LYS A 4 -18.80 -48.90 -19.34
CA LYS A 4 -18.85 -48.79 -17.88
C LYS A 4 -18.88 -47.30 -17.53
N LEU A 5 -20.05 -46.81 -17.15
CA LEU A 5 -20.22 -45.51 -16.50
C LEU A 5 -19.50 -45.55 -15.16
N LEU A 6 -18.43 -44.76 -15.05
CA LEU A 6 -17.66 -44.58 -13.82
C LEU A 6 -18.39 -43.55 -12.95
N THR A 7 -19.28 -44.02 -12.09
CA THR A 7 -19.98 -43.18 -11.12
C THR A 7 -19.02 -42.87 -9.97
N VAL A 8 -18.47 -41.66 -9.96
CA VAL A 8 -17.71 -41.13 -8.82
C VAL A 8 -18.71 -40.72 -7.74
N ALA A 9 -18.92 -41.59 -6.76
CA ALA A 9 -19.68 -41.27 -5.57
C ALA A 9 -18.80 -40.40 -4.65
N MET A 10 -19.07 -39.09 -4.63
CA MET A 10 -18.46 -38.18 -3.67
C MET A 10 -19.22 -38.30 -2.35
N THR A 11 -18.91 -39.34 -1.57
CA THR A 11 -19.39 -39.48 -0.20
C THR A 11 -18.64 -38.44 0.65
N ILE A 12 -19.33 -37.33 0.98
CA ILE A 12 -18.86 -36.39 1.99
C ILE A 12 -19.30 -36.97 3.35
N PRO A 13 -18.41 -37.58 4.17
CA PRO A 13 -18.79 -37.98 5.50
C PRO A 13 -19.15 -36.72 6.31
N LEU A 14 -20.45 -36.53 6.55
CA LEU A 14 -21.01 -35.55 7.48
C LEU A 14 -20.78 -36.00 8.93
N THR A 15 -19.54 -36.36 9.28
CA THR A 15 -19.15 -36.46 10.69
C THR A 15 -18.77 -35.06 11.13
N ALA A 16 -19.77 -34.27 11.54
CA ALA A 16 -19.52 -33.01 12.21
C ALA A 16 -18.68 -33.31 13.47
N PRO A 17 -17.44 -32.81 13.58
CA PRO A 17 -16.68 -32.97 14.80
C PRO A 17 -17.49 -32.33 15.93
N SER A 18 -17.71 -33.09 17.00
CA SER A 18 -18.19 -32.56 18.26
C SER A 18 -17.20 -31.47 18.70
N TYR A 19 -17.57 -30.20 18.50
CA TYR A 19 -16.85 -29.04 19.02
C TYR A 19 -17.03 -29.01 20.55
N GLY A 20 -16.34 -29.93 21.24
CA GLY A 20 -16.29 -29.96 22.68
C GLY A 20 -15.58 -28.71 23.18
N GLN A 21 -16.32 -27.80 23.83
CA GLN A 21 -15.85 -26.70 24.69
C GLN A 21 -14.41 -26.23 24.42
N THR A 22 -14.12 -25.84 23.19
CA THR A 22 -12.86 -25.20 22.86
C THR A 22 -12.87 -23.85 23.57
N LYS A 23 -11.91 -23.64 24.49
CA LYS A 23 -11.53 -22.29 24.93
C LYS A 23 -11.55 -21.42 23.67
N PHE A 24 -12.22 -20.26 23.72
CA PHE A 24 -12.13 -19.28 22.63
C PHE A 24 -10.66 -18.90 22.47
N ASP A 25 -9.96 -19.65 21.64
CA ASP A 25 -8.62 -19.35 21.21
C ASP A 25 -8.79 -18.34 20.07
N TYR A 26 -8.09 -17.23 20.23
CA TYR A 26 -8.12 -16.13 19.29
C TYR A 26 -6.96 -16.39 18.32
N PRO A 27 -7.19 -17.00 17.15
CA PRO A 27 -6.12 -17.37 16.23
C PRO A 27 -5.30 -16.14 15.79
N GLU A 28 -5.89 -14.95 15.82
CA GLU A 28 -5.20 -13.68 15.61
C GLU A 28 -4.04 -13.43 16.59
N LEU A 29 -4.07 -14.01 17.79
CA LEU A 29 -2.94 -13.94 18.75
C LEU A 29 -1.80 -14.90 18.40
N LEU A 30 -1.99 -15.79 17.43
CA LEU A 30 -1.00 -16.76 16.96
C LEU A 30 -0.27 -16.28 15.70
N VAL A 31 -0.61 -15.10 15.15
CA VAL A 31 0.09 -14.51 14.00
C VAL A 31 1.51 -14.14 14.44
N SER A 32 2.50 -14.61 13.69
CA SER A 32 3.91 -14.27 13.89
C SER A 32 4.49 -13.66 12.60
N PRO A 33 5.04 -12.43 12.65
CA PRO A 33 5.01 -11.50 13.78
C PRO A 33 3.59 -10.99 14.09
N SER A 34 3.33 -10.66 15.35
CA SER A 34 2.06 -10.02 15.74
C SER A 34 1.97 -8.60 15.14
N ALA A 35 0.75 -8.06 15.01
CA ALA A 35 0.51 -6.69 14.61
C ALA A 35 1.18 -5.70 15.56
N LEU A 36 1.13 -5.96 16.87
CA LEU A 36 1.83 -5.13 17.87
C LEU A 36 3.35 -5.16 17.69
N GLU A 37 3.92 -6.35 17.46
CA GLU A 37 5.36 -6.50 17.22
C GLU A 37 5.79 -5.83 15.91
N THR A 38 5.00 -6.00 14.84
CA THR A 38 5.23 -5.33 13.55
C THR A 38 5.19 -3.81 13.75
N LEU A 39 4.17 -3.30 14.44
CA LEU A 39 4.05 -1.87 14.75
C LEU A 39 5.23 -1.35 15.58
N GLU A 40 5.75 -2.15 16.51
CA GLU A 40 6.94 -1.81 17.30
C GLU A 40 8.20 -1.74 16.44
N GLN A 41 8.42 -2.72 15.56
CA GLN A 41 9.55 -2.74 14.63
C GLN A 41 9.53 -1.51 13.73
N GLU A 42 8.38 -1.25 13.10
CA GLU A 42 8.16 -0.11 12.22
C GLU A 42 8.28 1.23 12.96
N ALA A 43 7.82 1.33 14.21
CA ALA A 43 8.00 2.54 15.02
C ALA A 43 9.48 2.88 15.30
N ARG A 44 10.37 1.87 15.31
CA ARG A 44 11.82 2.06 15.46
C ARG A 44 12.46 2.47 14.12
N GLU A 45 12.07 1.81 13.03
CA GLU A 45 12.60 2.06 11.69
C GLU A 45 12.12 3.40 11.11
N GLU A 46 10.91 3.84 11.46
CA GLU A 46 10.29 5.07 10.98
C GLU A 46 11.18 6.29 11.18
N ASN A 47 11.99 6.36 12.25
CA ASN A 47 12.91 7.48 12.46
C ASN A 47 14.11 7.50 11.50
N ASN A 48 14.57 6.33 11.06
CA ASN A 48 15.72 6.19 10.17
C ASN A 48 15.32 6.45 8.71
N GLU A 49 14.10 6.07 8.32
CA GLU A 49 13.63 6.15 6.94
C GLU A 49 12.72 7.35 6.63
N ARG A 50 12.53 8.29 7.57
CA ARG A 50 11.58 9.43 7.42
C ARG A 50 11.64 10.15 6.09
N TRP A 51 12.84 10.34 5.57
CA TRP A 51 13.08 11.07 4.33
C TRP A 51 12.80 10.22 3.08
N LEU A 52 12.96 8.91 3.18
CA LEU A 52 12.80 7.98 2.06
C LEU A 52 11.34 7.54 1.88
N VAL A 53 10.52 7.56 2.94
CA VAL A 53 9.10 7.14 2.88
C VAL A 53 8.33 7.83 1.76
N HIS A 54 8.61 9.11 1.50
CA HIS A 54 7.90 9.90 0.49
C HIS A 54 8.67 10.12 -0.82
N ALA A 55 9.84 9.49 -0.98
CA ALA A 55 10.75 9.73 -2.11
C ALA A 55 10.06 9.56 -3.47
N GLN A 56 9.26 8.50 -3.65
CA GLN A 56 8.55 8.22 -4.90
C GLN A 56 7.55 9.31 -5.31
N THR A 57 7.00 10.07 -4.35
CA THR A 57 6.14 11.23 -4.63
C THR A 57 6.88 12.56 -4.63
N GLN A 58 8.05 12.63 -4.03
CA GLN A 58 8.90 13.82 -4.04
C GLN A 58 9.59 13.98 -5.41
N VAL A 59 10.08 12.89 -6.01
CA VAL A 59 10.73 12.91 -7.33
C VAL A 59 9.89 13.61 -8.40
N PRO A 60 8.63 13.22 -8.68
CA PRO A 60 7.81 13.90 -9.69
C PRO A 60 7.55 15.37 -9.33
N ALA A 61 7.39 15.70 -8.05
CA ALA A 61 7.17 17.06 -7.60
C ALA A 61 8.41 17.95 -7.75
N ILE A 62 9.62 17.41 -7.53
CA ILE A 62 10.89 18.08 -7.82
C ILE A 62 11.00 18.36 -9.32
N ILE A 63 10.75 17.36 -10.15
CA ILE A 63 10.85 17.50 -11.61
C ILE A 63 9.83 18.53 -12.11
N ASN A 64 8.58 18.49 -11.64
CA ASN A 64 7.56 19.48 -11.98
C ASN A 64 7.93 20.89 -11.52
N LEU A 65 8.50 21.03 -10.32
CA LEU A 65 8.97 22.32 -9.83
C LEU A 65 10.04 22.91 -10.76
N PHE A 66 11.06 22.12 -11.11
CA PHE A 66 12.12 22.58 -12.01
C PHE A 66 11.60 22.87 -13.42
N THR A 67 10.73 22.01 -13.96
CA THR A 67 10.13 22.22 -15.28
C THR A 67 9.30 23.50 -15.30
N GLY A 68 8.52 23.77 -14.23
CA GLY A 68 7.73 24.99 -14.09
C GLY A 68 8.61 26.25 -13.97
N ILE A 69 9.66 26.21 -13.15
CA ILE A 69 10.64 27.31 -13.03
C ILE A 69 11.28 27.63 -14.38
N ARG A 70 11.66 26.58 -15.13
CA ARG A 70 12.25 26.74 -16.46
C ARG A 70 11.26 27.34 -17.46
N ALA A 71 10.03 26.83 -17.51
CA ALA A 71 8.99 27.34 -18.40
C ALA A 71 8.69 28.84 -18.15
N MET A 72 8.74 29.30 -16.89
CA MET A 72 8.62 30.73 -16.55
C MET A 72 9.81 31.56 -17.05
N GLY A 73 11.01 30.98 -17.13
CA GLY A 73 12.24 31.67 -17.53
C GLY A 73 12.45 31.81 -19.04
N GLU A 74 11.81 30.96 -19.86
CA GLU A 74 11.99 30.95 -21.31
C GLU A 74 11.24 32.09 -22.04
N GLY A 75 10.16 32.62 -21.46
CA GLY A 75 9.33 33.64 -22.13
C GLY A 75 8.63 33.11 -23.39
N ALA A 76 7.97 34.00 -24.15
CA ALA A 76 7.46 33.63 -25.47
C ALA A 76 8.59 33.60 -26.51
N PRO A 77 8.52 32.69 -27.50
CA PRO A 77 9.35 32.77 -28.70
C PRO A 77 9.23 34.15 -29.36
N GLU A 78 10.34 34.66 -29.92
CA GLU A 78 10.33 35.95 -30.62
C GLU A 78 9.31 35.94 -31.78
N GLY A 79 8.35 36.88 -31.75
CA GLY A 79 7.32 37.04 -32.78
C GLY A 79 5.96 36.41 -32.48
N GLU A 80 5.81 35.70 -31.36
CA GLU A 80 4.52 35.20 -30.88
C GLU A 80 3.69 36.30 -30.18
N PRO A 81 2.35 36.21 -30.18
CA PRO A 81 1.49 37.16 -29.48
C PRO A 81 1.72 37.09 -27.95
N GLU A 82 1.61 38.24 -27.28
CA GLU A 82 1.78 38.37 -25.81
C GLU A 82 0.86 37.43 -25.00
N THR A 83 -0.28 37.02 -25.58
CA THR A 83 -1.18 36.02 -25.00
C THR A 83 -0.48 34.68 -24.80
N ARG A 84 0.36 34.25 -25.75
CA ARG A 84 1.12 32.99 -25.68
C ARG A 84 2.18 33.05 -24.58
N ALA A 85 2.87 34.18 -24.46
CA ALA A 85 3.84 34.43 -23.39
C ALA A 85 3.20 34.27 -22.01
N THR A 86 1.99 34.83 -21.88
CA THR A 86 1.21 34.80 -20.65
C THR A 86 0.74 33.38 -20.33
N GLU A 87 0.32 32.60 -21.34
CA GLU A 87 -0.04 31.19 -21.18
C GLU A 87 1.14 30.33 -20.69
N ILE A 88 2.31 30.47 -21.33
CA ILE A 88 3.52 29.74 -20.94
C ILE A 88 3.90 30.07 -19.49
N ASN A 89 3.94 31.36 -19.15
CA ASN A 89 4.27 31.79 -17.79
C ASN A 89 3.24 31.28 -16.76
N ASN A 90 1.95 31.38 -17.04
CA ASN A 90 0.90 30.86 -16.17
C ASN A 90 1.00 29.34 -15.98
N SER A 91 1.26 28.59 -17.05
CA SER A 91 1.43 27.14 -16.99
C SER A 91 2.66 26.74 -16.17
N GLY A 92 3.77 27.48 -16.33
CA GLY A 92 5.00 27.32 -15.57
C GLY A 92 4.80 27.63 -14.09
N LEU A 93 4.09 28.71 -13.78
CA LEU A 93 3.72 29.09 -12.42
C LEU A 93 2.82 28.02 -11.76
N VAL A 94 1.84 27.50 -12.49
CA VAL A 94 0.97 26.41 -12.00
C VAL A 94 1.81 25.17 -11.68
N ALA A 95 2.68 24.74 -12.59
CA ALA A 95 3.53 23.57 -12.36
C ALA A 95 4.54 23.77 -11.22
N ALA A 96 5.17 24.94 -11.14
CA ALA A 96 6.05 25.29 -10.04
C ALA A 96 5.31 25.32 -8.70
N SER A 97 4.12 25.92 -8.66
CA SER A 97 3.29 26.01 -7.45
C SER A 97 2.83 24.63 -6.99
N ILE A 98 2.38 23.79 -7.92
CA ILE A 98 1.96 22.42 -7.64
C ILE A 98 3.14 21.57 -7.15
N GLY A 99 4.27 21.60 -7.87
CA GLY A 99 5.47 20.85 -7.51
C GLY A 99 6.02 21.29 -6.15
N GLY A 100 6.20 22.59 -5.95
CA GLY A 100 6.67 23.17 -4.69
C GLY A 100 5.69 22.94 -3.53
N GLY A 101 4.39 23.10 -3.75
CA GLY A 101 3.36 22.83 -2.76
C GLY A 101 3.32 21.36 -2.33
N TRP A 102 3.39 20.43 -3.29
CA TRP A 102 3.42 19.00 -2.98
C TRP A 102 4.71 18.58 -2.26
N LEU A 103 5.85 19.17 -2.62
CA LEU A 103 7.09 18.99 -1.87
C LEU A 103 6.98 19.49 -0.44
N GLY A 104 6.43 20.69 -0.24
CA GLY A 104 6.18 21.23 1.09
C GLY A 104 5.31 20.31 1.93
N VAL A 105 4.22 19.78 1.35
CA VAL A 105 3.34 18.80 2.02
C VAL A 105 4.11 17.53 2.39
N THR A 106 4.83 16.92 1.46
CA THR A 106 5.54 15.64 1.72
C THR A 106 6.69 15.80 2.70
N ILE A 107 7.46 16.89 2.64
CA ILE A 107 8.50 17.22 3.63
C ILE A 107 7.87 17.48 5.00
N GLY A 108 6.79 18.27 5.06
CA GLY A 108 6.04 18.51 6.29
C GLY A 108 5.53 17.21 6.91
N MET A 109 5.02 16.30 6.09
CA MET A 109 4.63 14.97 6.54
C MET A 109 5.84 14.17 7.07
N SER A 110 6.97 14.12 6.36
CA SER A 110 8.19 13.46 6.84
C SER A 110 8.66 13.96 8.21
N LEU A 111 8.49 15.25 8.49
CA LEU A 111 8.96 15.88 9.72
C LEU A 111 7.98 15.73 10.89
N PHE A 112 6.68 15.91 10.63
CA PHE A 112 5.67 16.05 11.68
C PHE A 112 4.73 14.85 11.81
N TYR A 113 4.72 13.95 10.83
CA TYR A 113 3.82 12.79 10.82
C TYR A 113 4.62 11.49 10.99
N SER A 114 4.45 10.86 12.16
CA SER A 114 5.08 9.58 12.52
C SER A 114 3.98 8.62 13.02
N PRO A 115 3.15 8.08 12.12
CA PRO A 115 1.97 7.29 12.49
C PRO A 115 2.34 6.07 13.34
N TYR A 116 3.41 5.35 12.99
CA TYR A 116 3.74 4.10 13.70
C TYR A 116 4.21 4.37 15.12
N ARG A 117 5.10 5.35 15.30
CA ARG A 117 5.58 5.72 16.63
C ARG A 117 4.46 6.22 17.53
N ASN A 118 3.61 7.12 17.04
CA ASN A 118 2.53 7.72 17.82
C ASN A 118 1.50 6.67 18.24
N ASP A 119 1.13 5.77 17.33
CA ASP A 119 0.16 4.73 17.60
C ASP A 119 0.73 3.60 18.45
N TYR A 120 2.01 3.23 18.29
CA TYR A 120 2.68 2.30 19.19
C TYR A 120 2.60 2.75 20.65
N PHE A 121 2.91 4.03 20.92
CA PHE A 121 2.80 4.57 22.29
C PHE A 121 1.36 4.60 22.81
N ARG A 122 0.36 4.72 21.92
CA ARG A 122 -1.06 4.65 22.29
C ARG A 122 -1.46 3.22 22.64
N VAL A 123 -1.13 2.26 21.79
CA VAL A 123 -1.48 0.84 21.97
C VAL A 123 -0.77 0.24 23.18
N ARG A 124 0.51 0.58 23.40
CA ARG A 124 1.30 0.09 24.54
C ARG A 124 0.71 0.47 25.90
N LYS A 125 -0.03 1.59 25.99
CA LYS A 125 -0.68 2.04 27.23
C LYS A 125 -1.94 1.26 27.59
N LEU A 126 -2.49 0.48 26.65
CA LEU A 126 -3.68 -0.33 26.90
C LEU A 126 -3.35 -1.50 27.85
N PRO A 127 -4.28 -1.94 28.71
CA PRO A 127 -4.10 -3.16 29.52
C PRO A 127 -4.02 -4.39 28.62
N GLY A 128 -3.50 -5.51 29.13
CA GLY A 128 -3.20 -6.74 28.37
C GLY A 128 -2.86 -7.91 29.26
N LYS A 129 -3.46 -7.92 30.46
CA LYS A 129 -3.32 -9.01 31.42
C LYS A 129 -4.22 -10.17 31.01
N SER A 130 -5.40 -9.89 30.47
CA SER A 130 -6.33 -10.92 29.99
C SER A 130 -6.19 -11.20 28.48
N LYS A 131 -6.56 -12.41 28.03
CA LYS A 131 -6.63 -12.76 26.59
C LYS A 131 -7.46 -11.73 25.79
N ARG A 132 -8.59 -11.30 26.35
CA ARG A 132 -9.47 -10.29 25.74
C ARG A 132 -8.76 -8.95 25.58
N GLU A 133 -8.00 -8.51 26.59
CA GLU A 133 -7.25 -7.27 26.50
C GLU A 133 -6.10 -7.35 25.50
N GLN A 134 -5.38 -8.48 25.46
CA GLN A 134 -4.34 -8.72 24.44
C GLN A 134 -4.92 -8.63 23.03
N LEU A 135 -6.07 -9.25 22.81
CA LEU A 135 -6.80 -9.15 21.55
C LEU A 135 -7.17 -7.72 21.18
N ILE A 136 -7.62 -6.92 22.15
CA ILE A 136 -7.94 -5.51 21.91
C ILE A 136 -6.69 -4.74 21.49
N ARG A 137 -5.54 -4.97 22.14
CA ARG A 137 -4.27 -4.35 21.72
C ARG A 137 -3.91 -4.73 20.29
N GLU A 138 -4.04 -6.00 19.98
CA GLU A 138 -3.69 -6.55 18.67
C GLU A 138 -4.55 -5.93 17.56
N ARG A 139 -5.87 -5.87 17.76
CA ARG A 139 -6.78 -5.21 16.82
C ARG A 139 -6.49 -3.72 16.66
N ARG A 140 -6.16 -3.02 17.76
CA ARG A 140 -5.78 -1.61 17.69
C ARG A 140 -4.45 -1.40 16.95
N ALA A 141 -3.48 -2.30 17.12
CA ALA A 141 -2.25 -2.25 16.35
C ALA A 141 -2.51 -2.50 14.84
N GLU A 142 -3.37 -3.46 14.51
CA GLU A 142 -3.77 -3.74 13.12
C GLU A 142 -4.48 -2.54 12.48
N GLU A 143 -5.42 -1.90 13.19
CA GLU A 143 -6.10 -0.67 12.76
C GLU A 143 -5.10 0.45 12.45
N SER A 144 -4.06 0.58 13.28
CA SER A 144 -2.98 1.57 13.07
C SER A 144 -2.17 1.28 11.81
N LEU A 145 -1.75 0.03 11.58
CA LEU A 145 -1.08 -0.38 10.35
C LEU A 145 -1.95 -0.11 9.10
N GLU A 146 -3.24 -0.46 9.16
CA GLU A 146 -4.20 -0.22 8.08
C GLU A 146 -4.38 1.29 7.81
N SER A 147 -4.46 2.10 8.87
CA SER A 147 -4.65 3.55 8.73
C SER A 147 -3.50 4.21 7.97
N ALA A 148 -2.26 3.85 8.29
CA ALA A 148 -1.06 4.33 7.60
C ALA A 148 -1.06 3.90 6.12
N ALA A 149 -1.37 2.62 5.85
CA ALA A 149 -1.47 2.10 4.49
C ALA A 149 -2.55 2.82 3.65
N ARG A 150 -3.73 3.09 4.23
CA ARG A 150 -4.80 3.85 3.55
C ARG A 150 -4.38 5.28 3.25
N MET A 151 -3.66 5.93 4.17
CA MET A 151 -3.12 7.28 3.92
C MET A 151 -2.11 7.27 2.76
N ALA A 152 -1.16 6.34 2.77
CA ALA A 152 -0.20 6.16 1.68
C ALA A 152 -0.89 5.96 0.33
N LYS A 153 -1.92 5.11 0.27
CA LYS A 153 -2.70 4.87 -0.95
C LYS A 153 -3.35 6.15 -1.48
N ARG A 154 -3.91 6.99 -0.59
CA ARG A 154 -4.51 8.28 -0.98
C ARG A 154 -3.46 9.25 -1.49
N LEU A 155 -2.34 9.41 -0.78
CA LEU A 155 -1.23 10.27 -1.20
C LEU A 155 -0.66 9.87 -2.56
N ARG A 156 -0.53 8.56 -2.80
CA ARG A 156 -0.11 8.00 -4.08
C ARG A 156 -0.96 8.51 -5.24
N TYR A 157 -2.27 8.33 -5.16
CA TYR A 157 -3.17 8.71 -6.26
C TYR A 157 -3.33 10.22 -6.38
N ILE A 158 -3.48 10.94 -5.28
CA ILE A 158 -3.60 12.41 -5.30
C ILE A 158 -2.32 13.02 -5.88
N GLY A 159 -1.16 12.59 -5.38
CA GLY A 159 0.13 13.07 -5.85
C GLY A 159 0.36 12.77 -7.33
N ALA A 160 0.04 11.57 -7.80
CA ALA A 160 0.17 11.21 -9.21
C ALA A 160 -0.74 12.09 -10.10
N VAL A 161 -2.01 12.27 -9.74
CA VAL A 161 -2.98 13.06 -10.52
C VAL A 161 -2.60 14.54 -10.56
N VAL A 162 -2.25 15.11 -9.41
CA VAL A 162 -1.90 16.53 -9.29
C VAL A 162 -0.61 16.85 -10.08
N ASN A 163 0.41 16.00 -9.95
CA ASN A 163 1.66 16.17 -10.70
C ASN A 163 1.46 15.91 -12.20
N PHE A 164 0.61 14.95 -12.58
CA PHE A 164 0.29 14.69 -13.98
C PHE A 164 -0.38 15.91 -14.63
N GLY A 165 -1.37 16.50 -13.96
CA GLY A 165 -2.05 17.71 -14.45
C GLY A 165 -1.08 18.87 -14.67
N ALA A 166 -0.16 19.09 -13.72
CA ALA A 166 0.90 20.09 -13.83
C ALA A 166 1.88 19.83 -14.99
N ALA A 167 2.29 18.57 -15.19
CA ALA A 167 3.18 18.22 -16.30
C ALA A 167 2.50 18.43 -17.66
N VAL A 168 1.23 18.04 -17.79
CA VAL A 168 0.43 18.25 -19.01
C VAL A 168 0.24 19.74 -19.31
N SER A 169 0.01 20.58 -18.29
CA SER A 169 -0.18 22.01 -18.52
C SER A 169 1.07 22.67 -19.11
N VAL A 170 2.27 22.29 -18.65
CA VAL A 170 3.52 22.83 -19.24
C VAL A 170 3.76 22.26 -20.64
N LEU A 171 3.57 20.95 -20.82
CA LEU A 171 3.81 20.30 -22.11
C LEU A 171 2.90 20.82 -23.24
N SER A 172 1.69 21.26 -22.89
CA SER A 172 0.72 21.81 -23.85
C SER A 172 0.95 23.30 -24.15
N ALA A 173 1.58 24.04 -23.24
CA ALA A 173 1.82 25.47 -23.40
C ALA A 173 3.17 25.77 -24.08
N THR A 174 4.20 24.97 -23.84
CA THR A 174 5.56 25.26 -24.32
C THR A 174 5.90 24.59 -25.64
N GLU A 175 6.58 25.31 -26.52
CA GLU A 175 7.09 24.79 -27.81
C GLU A 175 8.59 24.49 -27.80
N ASP A 176 9.35 25.08 -26.88
CA ASP A 176 10.77 24.83 -26.72
C ASP A 176 11.08 23.33 -26.54
N GLN A 177 12.04 22.84 -27.31
CA GLN A 177 12.36 21.42 -27.34
C GLN A 177 12.90 20.92 -25.99
N GLN A 178 13.68 21.73 -25.27
CA GLN A 178 14.25 21.34 -23.99
C GLN A 178 13.18 21.30 -22.90
N THR A 179 12.34 22.33 -22.79
CA THR A 179 11.23 22.34 -21.82
C THR A 179 10.17 21.30 -22.14
N ARG A 180 9.89 21.02 -23.42
CA ARG A 180 9.02 19.90 -23.80
C ARG A 180 9.62 18.56 -23.41
N ALA A 181 10.92 18.36 -23.60
CA ALA A 181 11.59 17.13 -23.16
C ALA A 181 11.51 16.98 -21.63
N GLN A 182 11.71 18.06 -20.88
CA GLN A 182 11.55 18.07 -19.42
C GLN A 182 10.11 17.81 -18.99
N GLY A 183 9.12 18.44 -19.64
CA GLY A 183 7.70 18.21 -19.39
C GLY A 183 7.29 16.77 -19.69
N ALA A 184 7.82 16.16 -20.75
CA ALA A 184 7.61 14.75 -21.05
C ALA A 184 8.23 13.85 -19.97
N PHE A 185 9.43 14.16 -19.49
CA PHE A 185 10.06 13.43 -18.38
C PHE A 185 9.27 13.59 -17.07
N ALA A 186 8.79 14.80 -16.79
CA ALA A 186 7.92 15.10 -15.66
C ALA A 186 6.65 14.25 -15.72
N LEU A 187 6.00 14.19 -16.89
CA LEU A 187 4.81 13.39 -17.14
C LEU A 187 5.06 11.89 -16.86
N LEU A 188 6.16 11.34 -17.38
CA LEU A 188 6.54 9.95 -17.14
C LEU A 188 6.84 9.70 -15.65
N SER A 189 7.50 10.63 -14.98
CA SER A 189 7.82 10.51 -13.56
C SER A 189 6.57 10.48 -12.67
N CYS A 190 5.43 11.01 -13.13
CA CYS A 190 4.15 10.93 -12.41
C CYS A 190 3.63 9.50 -12.26
N ALA A 191 4.14 8.54 -13.04
CA ALA A 191 3.85 7.13 -12.88
C ALA A 191 4.68 6.46 -11.77
N LEU A 192 5.76 7.09 -11.28
CA LEU A 192 6.63 6.51 -10.24
C LEU A 192 5.86 6.12 -8.97
N PRO A 193 5.00 6.98 -8.38
CA PRO A 193 4.20 6.58 -7.24
C PRO A 193 3.29 5.39 -7.52
N LEU A 194 2.88 5.15 -8.77
CA LEU A 194 1.99 4.04 -9.14
C LEU A 194 2.75 2.72 -9.31
N ILE A 195 4.01 2.80 -9.73
CA ILE A 195 4.89 1.64 -9.93
C ILE A 195 5.51 1.20 -8.61
N PHE A 196 5.91 2.16 -7.78
CA PHE A 196 6.55 1.91 -6.48
C PHE A 196 5.54 2.11 -5.36
N ASP A 197 5.37 1.07 -4.54
CA ASP A 197 4.49 1.13 -3.38
C ASP A 197 5.16 1.82 -2.20
N TYR A 198 4.36 2.54 -1.41
CA TYR A 198 4.82 3.08 -0.13
C TYR A 198 5.19 1.96 0.84
N SER A 199 6.26 2.16 1.63
CA SER A 199 6.62 1.26 2.73
C SER A 199 5.42 0.95 3.61
N TRP A 200 4.60 1.96 3.94
CA TRP A 200 3.39 1.77 4.75
C TRP A 200 2.40 0.77 4.16
N SER A 201 2.24 0.77 2.84
CA SER A 201 1.35 -0.17 2.15
C SER A 201 1.95 -1.58 2.09
N ILE A 202 3.26 -1.66 1.83
CA ILE A 202 3.98 -2.94 1.78
C ILE A 202 3.95 -3.64 3.14
N THR A 203 4.23 -2.92 4.23
CA THR A 203 4.21 -3.48 5.59
C THR A 203 2.84 -4.04 5.95
N TYR A 204 1.76 -3.29 5.67
CA TYR A 204 0.41 -3.77 5.95
C TYR A 204 0.04 -4.99 5.10
N GLN A 205 0.42 -5.03 3.81
CA GLN A 205 0.22 -6.20 2.96
C GLN A 205 0.97 -7.43 3.48
N ARG A 206 2.24 -7.27 3.89
CA ARG A 206 3.02 -8.35 4.52
C ARG A 206 2.32 -8.88 5.78
N HIS A 207 1.80 -7.99 6.61
CA HIS A 207 1.03 -8.38 7.80
C HIS A 207 -0.22 -9.18 7.44
N LEU A 208 -0.98 -8.73 6.44
CA LEU A 208 -2.13 -9.47 5.92
C LEU A 208 -1.74 -10.85 5.37
N ASP A 209 -0.57 -10.98 4.74
CA ASP A 209 -0.09 -12.26 4.23
C ASP A 209 0.30 -13.22 5.36
N TYR A 210 0.88 -12.73 6.46
CA TYR A 210 1.07 -13.55 7.67
C TYR A 210 -0.26 -13.98 8.28
N LYS A 211 -1.24 -13.08 8.33
CA LYS A 211 -2.58 -13.39 8.78
C LYS A 211 -3.28 -14.42 7.87
N LYS A 212 -3.14 -14.33 6.56
CA LYS A 212 -3.68 -15.34 5.63
C LYS A 212 -3.09 -16.73 5.87
N LYS A 213 -1.82 -16.84 6.27
CA LYS A 213 -1.18 -18.14 6.54
C LYS A 213 -1.78 -18.87 7.74
N ILE A 214 -2.33 -18.17 8.73
CA ILE A 214 -3.04 -18.82 9.85
C ILE A 214 -4.46 -19.23 9.47
N TYR A 215 -5.11 -18.49 8.56
CA TYR A 215 -6.47 -18.78 8.11
C TYR A 215 -6.54 -19.64 6.84
N SER A 216 -5.40 -19.97 6.22
CA SER A 216 -5.39 -20.81 5.03
C SER A 216 -5.76 -22.24 5.38
N PRO A 217 -6.67 -22.88 4.63
CA PRO A 217 -7.00 -24.28 4.87
C PRO A 217 -5.76 -25.14 4.64
N ILE A 218 -5.51 -26.07 5.55
CA ILE A 218 -4.51 -27.12 5.36
C ILE A 218 -5.19 -28.19 4.52
N VAL A 219 -4.69 -28.36 3.30
CA VAL A 219 -5.05 -29.47 2.44
C VAL A 219 -4.12 -30.62 2.80
N GLU A 220 -4.66 -31.65 3.43
CA GLU A 220 -3.93 -32.88 3.72
C GLU A 220 -4.49 -34.02 2.87
N LEU A 221 -3.61 -34.71 2.15
CA LEU A 221 -3.94 -35.94 1.47
C LEU A 221 -3.82 -37.08 2.48
N GLN A 222 -4.94 -37.62 2.91
CA GLN A 222 -4.99 -38.75 3.84
C GLN A 222 -5.41 -40.01 3.09
N MET A 223 -4.77 -41.15 3.39
CA MET A 223 -5.22 -42.45 2.89
C MET A 223 -6.24 -43.01 3.87
N LEU A 224 -7.51 -43.09 3.46
CA LEU A 224 -8.55 -43.67 4.29
C LEU A 224 -8.72 -45.15 3.93
N PRO A 225 -8.64 -46.07 4.91
CA PRO A 225 -8.95 -47.47 4.67
C PRO A 225 -10.47 -47.64 4.58
N GLU A 226 -10.98 -47.84 3.38
CA GLU A 226 -12.41 -48.14 3.16
C GLU A 226 -12.52 -49.55 2.58
N ALA A 227 -13.18 -50.46 3.32
CA ALA A 227 -13.40 -51.85 2.91
C ALA A 227 -12.14 -52.63 2.49
N GLY A 228 -10.98 -52.35 3.11
CA GLY A 228 -9.72 -53.03 2.81
C GLY A 228 -8.97 -52.49 1.59
N VAL A 229 -9.46 -51.42 0.95
CA VAL A 229 -8.76 -50.69 -0.11
C VAL A 229 -8.35 -49.32 0.41
N LEU A 230 -7.09 -48.94 0.22
CA LEU A 230 -6.61 -47.59 0.52
C LEU A 230 -7.12 -46.65 -0.57
N GLN A 231 -8.02 -45.72 -0.20
CA GLN A 231 -8.47 -44.67 -1.10
C GLN A 231 -7.83 -43.34 -0.71
N PRO A 232 -7.30 -42.57 -1.69
CA PRO A 232 -6.82 -41.22 -1.42
C PRO A 232 -8.03 -40.32 -1.12
N ALA A 233 -8.02 -39.70 0.05
CA ALA A 233 -9.00 -38.71 0.47
C ALA A 233 -8.31 -37.36 0.67
N LEU A 234 -8.95 -36.30 0.19
CA LEU A 234 -8.46 -34.94 0.36
C LEU A 234 -9.25 -34.32 1.51
N SER A 235 -8.60 -34.15 2.66
CA SER A 235 -9.22 -33.50 3.82
C SER A 235 -8.84 -32.01 3.82
N LEU A 236 -9.86 -31.17 3.87
CA LEU A 236 -9.72 -29.73 4.11
C LEU A 236 -9.96 -29.47 5.59
N ALA A 237 -8.87 -29.19 6.32
CA ALA A 237 -8.95 -28.78 7.71
C ALA A 237 -8.62 -27.30 7.84
N TRP A 238 -9.45 -26.57 8.58
CA TRP A 238 -9.14 -25.20 8.96
C TRP A 238 -8.41 -25.23 10.30
N ARG A 239 -7.29 -24.50 10.39
CA ARG A 239 -6.51 -24.38 11.62
C ARG A 239 -7.08 -23.20 12.42
N PHE A 240 -7.98 -23.45 13.36
CA PHE A 240 -8.44 -22.44 14.33
C PHE A 240 -8.32 -22.98 15.74
#